data_AF-A0A933JUS2-F1
#
_entry.id   AF-A0A933JUS2-F1
#
_cell.length_a   1.000
_cell.length_b   1.000
_cell.length_c   1.000
_cell.angle_alpha   90.00
_cell.angle_beta   90.00
_cell.angle_gamma   90.00
#
_symmetry.space_group_name_H-M   'P 1'
#
loop_
_entity.id
_entity.type
_entity.pdbx_description
1 polymer ?
#
loop_
_entity_poly.entity_id
_entity_poly.type
_entity_poly.pdbx_seq_one_letter_code
_entity_poly.pdbx_strand_id
1 'polypeptide(L)'
;MMGRIPVILGVIAAGVLTGACGATREQLVKRASFDLNCPAEQLEVHELDGRTNGIRGCGRQATYVEQCEVVQGSRGNCTWIMNTDAEPSPSPKSE
;
A
#
# COMPACT_ATOMS: atom_id res chain seq x y z
N MET A 1 45.62 -27.06 -29.06
CA MET A 1 45.24 -25.75 -29.64
C MET A 1 44.08 -25.20 -28.82
N MET A 2 44.28 -24.03 -28.21
CA MET A 2 43.39 -23.39 -27.23
C MET A 2 42.18 -22.78 -27.94
N GLY A 3 40.97 -23.28 -27.67
CA GLY A 3 39.72 -22.70 -28.16
C GLY A 3 39.41 -21.39 -27.43
N ARG A 4 39.24 -20.31 -28.19
CA ARG A 4 38.98 -18.94 -27.69
C ARG A 4 37.54 -18.81 -27.20
N ILE A 5 37.38 -18.32 -25.97
CA ILE A 5 36.11 -18.04 -25.29
C ILE A 5 35.56 -16.69 -25.80
N PRO A 6 34.35 -16.62 -26.40
CA PRO A 6 33.68 -15.35 -26.61
C PRO A 6 32.96 -14.93 -25.33
N VAL A 7 33.57 -13.95 -24.65
CA VAL A 7 32.95 -13.11 -23.61
C VAL A 7 31.87 -12.25 -24.28
N ILE A 8 30.60 -12.52 -23.98
CA ILE A 8 29.49 -11.58 -24.25
C ILE A 8 28.99 -11.14 -22.86
N LEU A 9 29.59 -10.12 -22.26
CA LEU A 9 28.99 -8.78 -22.07
C LEU A 9 27.45 -8.89 -21.94
N GLY A 10 26.89 -8.97 -20.74
CA GLY A 10 26.87 -7.84 -19.82
C GLY A 10 25.68 -6.93 -20.13
N VAL A 11 24.46 -7.38 -19.81
CA VAL A 11 23.31 -6.49 -19.65
C VAL A 11 23.00 -6.44 -18.17
N ILE A 12 23.60 -5.45 -17.50
CA ILE A 12 23.20 -5.02 -16.15
C ILE A 12 21.81 -4.41 -16.33
N ALA A 13 20.77 -5.17 -15.99
CA ALA A 13 19.45 -4.59 -15.79
C ALA A 13 19.54 -3.71 -14.54
N ALA A 14 19.81 -2.43 -14.75
CA ALA A 14 19.67 -1.40 -13.72
C ALA A 14 18.19 -1.33 -13.34
N GLY A 15 17.82 -2.10 -12.33
CA GLY A 15 16.49 -2.06 -11.74
C GLY A 15 16.25 -0.67 -11.18
N VAL A 16 15.32 0.06 -11.78
CA VAL A 16 14.86 1.36 -11.31
C VAL A 16 14.21 1.14 -9.94
N LEU A 17 14.97 1.40 -8.87
CA LEU A 17 14.42 1.51 -7.52
C LEU A 17 13.68 2.85 -7.44
N THR A 18 12.43 2.89 -7.93
CA THR A 18 11.51 3.98 -7.61
C THR A 18 11.30 3.93 -6.11
N GLY A 19 11.99 4.80 -5.36
CA GLY A 19 11.79 4.95 -3.93
C GLY A 19 10.35 5.35 -3.67
N ALA A 20 9.57 4.46 -3.06
CA ALA A 20 8.25 4.80 -2.57
C ALA A 20 8.44 5.74 -1.36
N CYS A 21 8.20 7.04 -1.55
CA CYS A 21 8.30 8.07 -0.50
C CYS A 21 7.08 8.07 0.45
N GLY A 22 6.44 6.92 0.67
CA GLY A 22 5.15 6.81 1.35
C GLY A 22 4.89 5.43 1.94
N ALA A 23 3.79 5.33 2.68
CA ALA A 23 3.28 4.08 3.20
C ALA A 23 2.75 3.23 2.05
N THR A 24 3.06 1.94 2.05
CA THR A 24 2.73 1.05 0.92
C THR A 24 1.29 0.55 1.00
N ARG A 25 0.76 0.12 -0.15
CA ARG A 25 -0.54 -0.57 -0.22
C ARG A 25 -0.53 -1.86 0.60
N GLU A 26 0.58 -2.59 0.61
CA GLU A 26 0.72 -3.82 1.38
C GLU A 26 0.60 -3.57 2.89
N GLN A 27 1.22 -2.49 3.39
CA GLN A 27 1.08 -2.06 4.78
C GLN A 27 -0.38 -1.73 5.12
N LEU A 28 -1.08 -1.03 4.22
CA LEU A 28 -2.50 -0.69 4.39
C LEU A 28 -3.36 -1.96 4.50
N VAL A 29 -3.23 -2.87 3.55
CA VAL A 29 -4.04 -4.11 3.50
C VAL A 29 -3.79 -4.96 4.73
N LYS A 30 -2.53 -5.12 5.15
CA LYS A 30 -2.17 -5.90 6.35
C LYS A 30 -2.76 -5.29 7.64
N ARG A 31 -2.76 -3.95 7.74
CA ARG A 31 -3.36 -3.27 8.90
C ARG A 31 -4.88 -3.43 8.88
N ALA A 32 -5.51 -3.18 7.73
CA ALA A 32 -6.95 -3.27 7.59
C ALA A 32 -7.49 -4.69 7.79
N SER A 33 -6.73 -5.73 7.42
CA SER A 33 -7.16 -7.11 7.68
C SER A 33 -7.30 -7.41 9.17
N PHE A 34 -6.40 -6.86 9.98
CA PHE A 34 -6.47 -6.97 11.43
C PHE A 34 -7.62 -6.12 11.99
N ASP A 35 -7.66 -4.83 11.68
CA ASP A 35 -8.64 -3.90 12.26
C ASP A 35 -10.09 -4.29 11.89
N LEU A 36 -10.30 -4.73 10.64
CA LEU A 36 -11.62 -5.15 10.14
C LEU A 36 -11.94 -6.61 10.45
N ASN A 37 -11.00 -7.41 10.97
CA ASN A 37 -11.13 -8.86 11.12
C ASN A 37 -11.60 -9.52 9.82
N CYS A 38 -10.93 -9.17 8.71
CA CYS A 38 -11.31 -9.57 7.36
C CYS A 38 -10.07 -10.05 6.59
N PRO A 39 -10.12 -11.20 5.90
CA PRO A 39 -8.98 -11.69 5.13
C PRO A 39 -8.54 -10.68 4.06
N ALA A 40 -7.23 -10.54 3.87
CA ALA A 40 -6.65 -9.53 2.97
C ALA A 40 -7.17 -9.64 1.53
N GLU A 41 -7.42 -10.86 1.07
CA GLU A 41 -7.97 -11.18 -0.26
C GLU A 41 -9.44 -10.77 -0.45
N GLN A 42 -10.16 -10.46 0.63
CA GLN A 42 -11.54 -9.94 0.61
C GLN A 42 -11.61 -8.43 0.85
N LEU A 43 -10.46 -7.76 0.95
CA LEU A 43 -10.38 -6.32 1.13
C LEU A 43 -10.21 -5.62 -0.21
N GLU A 44 -11.08 -4.64 -0.45
CA GLU A 44 -11.00 -3.72 -1.56
C GLU A 44 -10.47 -2.37 -1.08
N VAL A 45 -9.43 -1.87 -1.74
CA VAL A 45 -8.86 -0.55 -1.49
C VAL A 45 -9.43 0.45 -2.50
N HIS A 46 -10.03 1.52 -1.99
CA HIS A 46 -10.53 2.64 -2.77
C HIS A 46 -9.73 3.89 -2.42
N GLU A 47 -8.98 4.43 -3.38
CA GLU A 47 -8.33 5.73 -3.22
C GLU A 47 -9.40 6.82 -3.14
N LEU A 48 -9.39 7.59 -2.05
CA LEU A 48 -10.29 8.74 -1.86
C LEU A 48 -9.58 10.03 -2.23
N ASP A 49 -8.30 10.14 -1.86
CA ASP A 49 -7.38 11.20 -2.28
C ASP A 49 -5.92 10.72 -2.18
N GLY A 50 -4.95 11.60 -2.48
CA GLY A 50 -3.52 11.26 -2.51
C GLY A 50 -2.89 10.83 -1.18
N ARG A 51 -3.61 10.88 -0.06
CA ARG A 51 -3.19 10.38 1.26
C ARG A 51 -4.28 9.63 2.01
N THR A 52 -5.46 9.44 1.43
CA THR A 52 -6.61 8.85 2.11
C THR A 52 -7.15 7.68 1.30
N ASN A 53 -7.25 6.52 1.94
CA ASN A 53 -7.81 5.31 1.34
C ASN A 53 -9.00 4.80 2.16
N GLY A 54 -10.10 4.50 1.49
CA GLY A 54 -11.19 3.70 2.04
C GLY A 54 -10.92 2.21 1.84
N ILE A 55 -11.17 1.41 2.85
CA ILE A 55 -11.14 -0.05 2.77
C ILE A 55 -12.54 -0.60 2.98
N ARG A 56 -12.97 -1.54 2.15
CA ARG A 56 -14.21 -2.30 2.30
C ARG A 56 -13.96 -3.79 2.24
N GLY A 57 -14.70 -4.56 3.03
CA GLY A 57 -14.64 -6.02 3.01
C GLY A 57 -15.36 -6.63 4.21
N CYS A 58 -15.85 -7.85 4.07
CA CYS A 58 -16.55 -8.58 5.14
C CYS A 58 -17.71 -7.79 5.79
N GLY A 59 -18.41 -6.95 5.02
CA GLY A 59 -19.52 -6.11 5.51
C GLY A 59 -19.11 -4.89 6.34
N ARG A 60 -17.81 -4.59 6.43
CA ARG A 60 -17.25 -3.47 7.21
C ARG A 60 -16.52 -2.50 6.28
N GLN A 61 -16.38 -1.26 6.74
CA GLN A 61 -15.53 -0.30 6.07
C GLN A 61 -14.78 0.59 7.05
N ALA A 62 -13.62 1.09 6.64
CA ALA A 62 -12.87 2.09 7.38
C ALA A 62 -12.13 3.02 6.42
N THR A 63 -11.78 4.21 6.90
CA THR A 63 -10.94 5.17 6.16
C THR A 63 -9.59 5.27 6.85
N TYR A 64 -8.52 5.21 6.06
CA TYR A 64 -7.14 5.31 6.53
C TYR A 64 -6.46 6.52 5.90
N VAL A 65 -5.72 7.27 6.71
CA VAL A 65 -4.93 8.44 6.31
C VAL A 65 -3.45 8.11 6.44
N GLU A 66 -2.67 8.42 5.42
CA GLU A 66 -1.21 8.33 5.45
C GLU A 66 -0.65 9.44 6.32
N GLN A 67 0.07 9.04 7.37
CA GLN A 67 0.79 9.93 8.27
C GLN A 67 2.29 9.66 8.13
N CYS A 68 3.06 10.69 7.79
CA CYS A 68 4.51 10.63 7.71
C CYS A 68 5.14 11.43 8.84
N GLU A 69 6.19 10.87 9.44
CA GLU A 69 7.08 11.59 10.34
C GLU A 69 7.82 12.69 9.55
N VAL A 70 8.14 13.80 10.22
CA VAL A 70 8.98 14.86 9.65
C VAL A 70 10.34 14.80 10.34
N VAL A 71 11.38 14.43 9.60
CA VAL A 71 12.76 14.34 10.09
C VAL A 71 13.59 15.39 9.36
N GLN A 72 14.10 16.38 10.11
CA GLN A 72 14.94 17.48 9.57
C GLN A 72 14.30 18.22 8.37
N GLY A 73 12.98 18.45 8.42
CA GLY A 73 12.24 19.13 7.35
C GLY A 73 11.95 18.27 6.12
N SER A 74 12.32 16.99 6.13
CA SER A 74 12.00 16.01 5.08
C SER A 74 10.98 14.98 5.57
N ARG A 75 10.21 14.39 4.66
CA ARG A 75 9.33 13.25 4.98
C ARG A 75 10.19 12.04 5.37
N GLY A 76 10.00 11.55 6.58
CA GLY A 76 10.58 10.32 7.12
C GLY A 76 9.66 9.13 6.89
N ASN A 77 9.54 8.26 7.89
CA ASN A 77 8.74 7.05 7.80
C ASN A 77 7.24 7.39 7.72
N CYS A 78 6.52 6.72 6.83
CA CYS A 78 5.07 6.86 6.67
C CYS A 78 4.34 5.59 7.11
N THR A 79 3.15 5.77 7.69
CA THR A 79 2.25 4.69 8.08
C THR A 79 0.79 5.08 7.82
N TRP A 80 -0.10 4.09 7.79
CA TRP A 80 -1.54 4.31 7.65
C TRP A 80 -2.18 4.38 9.03
N ILE A 81 -2.95 5.42 9.33
CA ILE A 81 -3.71 5.56 10.57
C ILE A 81 -5.20 5.53 10.23
N MET A 82 -5.97 4.71 10.96
CA MET A 82 -7.41 4.69 10.83
C MET A 82 -8.00 6.03 11.31
N ASN A 83 -8.78 6.69 10.45
CA ASN A 83 -9.35 8.01 10.72
C ASN A 83 -10.55 7.96 11.69
N THR A 84 -11.26 6.83 11.73
CA THR A 84 -12.45 6.61 12.57
C THR A 84 -12.68 5.12 12.77
N ASP A 85 -13.41 4.72 13.81
CA ASP A 85 -13.70 3.32 14.08
C ASP A 85 -14.35 2.60 12.88
N ALA A 86 -14.16 1.28 12.83
CA ALA A 86 -14.66 0.46 11.74
C ALA A 86 -16.18 0.28 11.83
N GLU A 87 -16.90 1.04 11.01
CA GLU A 87 -18.36 1.03 10.93
C GLU A 87 -18.90 -0.07 9.99
N PRO A 88 -20.15 -0.51 10.17
CA PRO A 88 -20.85 -1.29 9.16
C PRO A 88 -20.86 -0.56 7.82
N SER A 89 -20.60 -1.28 6.72
CA SER A 89 -20.69 -0.69 5.39
C SER A 89 -22.13 -0.27 5.09
N PRO A 90 -22.37 0.95 4.57
CA PRO A 90 -23.71 1.34 4.14
C PRO A 90 -24.16 0.41 3.01
N SER A 91 -25.38 -0.13 3.14
CA SER A 91 -25.99 -0.91 2.07
C SER A 91 -26.23 -0.01 0.85
N PRO A 92 -26.05 -0.52 -0.40
CA PRO A 92 -26.42 0.23 -1.59
C PRO A 92 -27.90 0.60 -1.50
N LYS A 93 -28.21 1.90 -1.53
CA LYS A 93 -29.61 2.33 -1.71
C LYS A 93 -29.97 2.04 -3.16
N SER A 94 -30.91 1.13 -3.37
CA SER A 94 -31.58 0.97 -4.66
C SER A 94 -32.49 2.18 -4.86
N GLU A 95 -32.05 3.13 -5.68
CA GLU A 95 -32.89 4.16 -6.31
C GLU A 95 -33.61 3.59 -7.55
#